data_AF-A0AA40T2I8-F1
#
_entry.id   AF-A0AA40T2I8-F1
#
_cell.length_a   1.000
_cell.length_b   1.000
_cell.length_c   1.000
_cell.angle_alpha   90.00
_cell.angle_beta   90.00
_cell.angle_gamma   90.00
#
_symmetry.space_group_name_H-M   'P 1'
#
loop_
_entity.id
_entity.type
_entity.pdbx_description
1 polymer ?
#
loop_
_entity_poly.entity_id
_entity_poly.type
_entity_poly.pdbx_seq_one_letter_code
_entity_poly.pdbx_strand_id
1 'polypeptide(L)' 'MVKLKSATTVEGTEVKIDASKGVKVNDATVATPDVAADNGVIHIIDTVLIPA' A
#
# COMPACT_ATOMS: atom_id res chain seq x y z
N MET A 1 -6.68 -3.59 -14.51
CA MET A 1 -7.58 -3.46 -13.34
C MET A 1 -6.85 -4.01 -12.13
N VAL A 2 -6.76 -3.25 -11.04
CA VAL A 2 -6.18 -3.77 -9.78
C VAL A 2 -7.18 -4.73 -9.14
N LYS A 3 -6.73 -5.95 -8.86
CA LYS A 3 -7.59 -7.02 -8.33
C LYS A 3 -7.92 -6.86 -6.84
N LEU A 4 -7.04 -6.19 -6.09
CA LEU A 4 -7.17 -5.97 -4.65
C LEU A 4 -7.66 -4.56 -4.35
N LYS A 5 -8.69 -4.44 -3.49
CA LYS A 5 -9.23 -3.17 -2.99
C LYS A 5 -8.84 -2.90 -1.54
N SER A 6 -8.39 -3.93 -0.82
CA SER A 6 -7.86 -3.86 0.54
C SER A 6 -6.84 -4.97 0.75
N ALA A 7 -6.06 -4.88 1.83
CA ALA A 7 -5.20 -5.94 2.32
C ALA A 7 -5.15 -5.91 3.86
N THR A 8 -5.17 -7.08 4.50
CA THR A 8 -4.97 -7.22 5.94
C THR A 8 -3.48 -7.03 6.27
N THR A 9 -3.18 -6.16 7.23
CA THR A 9 -1.81 -5.96 7.73
C THR A 9 -1.44 -7.02 8.75
N VAL A 10 -0.14 -7.16 9.02
CA VAL A 10 0.35 -8.04 10.10
C VAL A 10 -0.07 -7.56 11.51
N GLU A 11 -0.40 -6.27 11.64
CA GLU A 11 -0.92 -5.70 12.88
C GLU A 11 -2.39 -6.13 13.11
N GLY A 12 -3.11 -6.47 12.05
CA GLY A 12 -4.45 -7.07 12.09
C GLY A 12 -5.53 -6.19 11.45
N THR A 13 -5.29 -4.89 11.31
CA THR A 13 -6.20 -3.96 10.62
C THR A 13 -6.07 -4.05 9.09
N GLU A 14 -7.14 -3.72 8.37
CA GLU A 14 -7.09 -3.61 6.91
C GLU A 14 -6.61 -2.23 6.45
N VAL A 15 -5.83 -2.22 5.37
CA VAL A 15 -5.54 -1.00 4.58
C VAL A 15 -6.31 -1.04 3.27
N LYS A 16 -6.80 0.12 2.84
CA LYS A 16 -7.46 0.30 1.54
C LYS A 16 -6.43 0.52 0.45
N ILE A 17 -6.63 -0.09 -0.71
CA ILE A 17 -5.79 0.09 -1.90
C ILE A 17 -6.63 0.75 -2.99
N ASP A 18 -6.19 1.91 -3.46
CA ASP A 18 -6.78 2.61 -4.61
C ASP A 18 -5.72 2.76 -5.71
N ALA A 19 -6.07 2.42 -6.94
CA ALA A 19 -5.19 2.55 -8.09
C ALA A 19 -5.86 3.27 -9.27
N SER A 20 -6.96 3.98 -9.00
CA SER A 20 -7.75 4.68 -10.01
C SER A 20 -7.03 5.92 -10.58
N LYS A 21 -6.20 6.59 -9.78
CA LYS A 21 -5.45 7.81 -10.14
C LYS A 21 -4.04 7.78 -9.55
N GLY A 22 -3.33 6.69 -9.80
CA GLY A 22 -2.09 6.34 -9.09
C GLY A 22 -2.37 5.45 -7.88
N VAL A 23 -1.34 4.73 -7.41
CA VAL A 23 -1.49 3.78 -6.31
C VAL A 23 -1.45 4.52 -4.97
N LYS A 24 -2.45 4.27 -4.14
CA LYS A 24 -2.55 4.76 -2.77
C LYS A 24 -2.85 3.63 -1.82
N VAL A 25 -2.28 3.74 -0.62
CA VAL A 25 -2.59 2.90 0.53
C VAL A 25 -3.19 3.82 1.59
N ASN A 26 -4.49 3.64 1.87
CA ASN A 26 -5.32 4.65 2.53
C ASN A 26 -5.15 6.03 1.84
N ASP A 27 -4.67 7.04 2.57
CA ASP A 27 -4.43 8.38 2.04
C ASP A 27 -3.00 8.60 1.53
N ALA A 28 -2.08 7.68 1.83
CA ALA A 28 -0.68 7.76 1.44
C ALA A 28 -0.48 7.39 -0.04
N THR A 29 0.26 8.21 -0.79
CA THR A 29 0.56 7.95 -2.20
C THR A 29 1.80 7.10 -2.32
N VAL A 30 1.76 6.07 -3.17
CA VAL A 30 2.94 5.28 -3.52
C VAL A 30 3.79 6.08 -4.50
N ALA A 31 4.94 6.56 -4.04
CA ALA A 31 5.90 7.32 -4.82
C ALA A 31 6.77 6.41 -5.71
N THR A 32 7.12 5.21 -5.22
CA THR A 32 7.90 4.24 -5.99
C THR A 32 7.41 2.82 -5.67
N PRO A 33 6.73 2.16 -6.62
CA PRO A 33 6.30 0.79 -6.44
C PRO A 33 7.39 -0.22 -6.81
N ASP A 34 7.20 -1.47 -6.39
CA ASP A 34 7.89 -2.65 -6.92
C ASP A 34 9.41 -2.71 -6.71
N VAL A 35 9.89 -2.21 -5.57
CA VAL A 35 11.29 -2.40 -5.18
C VAL A 35 11.47 -3.81 -4.65
N ALA A 36 12.29 -4.61 -5.35
CA ALA A 36 12.54 -6.00 -5.00
C ALA A 36 13.31 -6.14 -3.67
N ALA A 37 12.87 -7.09 -2.84
CA ALA A 37 13.55 -7.53 -1.63
C ALA A 37 13.56 -9.08 -1.58
N ASP A 38 14.51 -9.67 -0.87
CA ASP A 38 14.68 -11.14 -0.85
C ASP A 38 13.44 -11.90 -0.35
N ASN A 39 12.62 -11.24 0.47
CA ASN A 39 11.44 -11.80 1.12
C ASN A 39 10.14 -11.11 0.73
N GLY A 40 10.13 -10.29 -0.33
CA GLY A 40 8.91 -9.60 -0.75
C GLY A 40 9.17 -8.38 -1.64
N VAL A 41 8.32 -7.38 -1.48
CA VAL A 41 8.34 -6.15 -2.28
C VAL A 41 8.11 -4.94 -1.39
N ILE A 42 8.80 -3.85 -1.69
CA ILE A 42 8.67 -2.57 -1.01
C ILE A 42 7.96 -1.59 -1.93
N HIS A 43 6.93 -0.92 -1.39
CA HIS A 43 6.30 0.24 -2.00
C HIS A 43 6.60 1.46 -1.14
N ILE A 44 7.35 2.42 -1.69
CA ILE A 44 7.72 3.66 -1.00
C ILE A 44 6.51 4.60 -1.00
N ILE A 45 6.12 5.10 0.18
CA ILE A 45 4.99 6.01 0.36
C ILE A 45 5.43 7.38 0.87
N ASP A 46 4.62 8.40 0.60
CA ASP A 46 4.90 9.81 0.94
C ASP A 46 4.51 10.21 2.38
N THR A 47 3.69 9.39 3.05
CA THR A 47 3.08 9.71 4.34
C THR A 47 3.06 8.49 5.26
N VAL A 48 3.23 8.71 6.56
CA VAL A 48 3.14 7.64 7.58
C VAL A 48 1.70 7.15 7.70
N LEU A 49 1.52 5.83 7.72
CA LEU A 49 0.23 5.20 8.04
C LEU A 49 0.03 5.19 9.56
N ILE A 50 -1.12 5.67 10.00
CA ILE A 50 -1.55 5.62 11.41
C ILE A 50 -2.62 4.52 11.52
N PRO A 51 -2.44 3.54 12.44
CA PRO A 51 -3.46 2.53 12.72
C PRO A 51 -4.77 3.18 13.20
N ALA A 52 -5.90 2.57 12.85
CA ALA A 52 -7.23 2.99 13.28
C ALA A 52 -7.68 2.28 14.55
#